data_AF-A0A7S1ALX8-F1
#
_entry.id   AF-A0A7S1ALX8-F1
#
_cell.length_a   1.000
_cell.length_b   1.000
_cell.length_c   1.000
_cell.angle_alpha   90.00
_cell.angle_beta   90.00
_cell.angle_gamma   90.00
#
_symmetry.space_group_name_H-M   'P 1'
#
loop_
_entity.id
_entity.type
_entity.pdbx_description
1 polymer ?
#
loop_
_entity_poly.entity_id
_entity_poly.type
_entity_poly.pdbx_seq_one_letter_code
_entity_poly.pdbx_strand_id
1 'polypeptide(L)'
;VQRSGCEILFRFACAEESCERIITLGAAELIQVAMREHLSDATLQVTGCHALLRLSVQNPHSSCITGLGTITVNTMMKMHCGDVAVQCMGCLLLCGFCRSAAERKFVGASGSIDTVLDAMRAHAGSLSVQRAGCAALQNLALDDE
;
A
#
# COMPACT_ATOMS: atom_id res chain seq x y z
N VAL A 1 14.68 18.62 3.80
CA VAL A 1 13.35 18.15 3.32
C VAL A 1 12.88 16.88 4.06
N GLN A 2 13.75 16.10 4.72
CA GLN A 2 13.38 14.89 5.49
C GLN A 2 12.69 15.12 6.86
N ARG A 3 12.56 16.38 7.33
CA ARG A 3 12.12 16.66 8.70
C ARG A 3 10.63 16.39 8.93
N SER A 4 9.76 16.68 7.97
CA SER A 4 8.31 16.51 8.12
C SER A 4 7.86 15.04 8.09
N GLY A 5 8.53 14.18 7.30
CA GLY A 5 8.21 12.74 7.25
C GLY A 5 8.49 12.03 8.58
N CYS A 6 9.65 12.32 9.19
CA CYS A 6 10.00 11.79 10.52
C CYS A 6 9.11 12.35 11.63
N GLU A 7 8.64 13.59 11.53
CA GLU A 7 7.79 14.22 12.54
C GLU A 7 6.38 13.61 12.57
N ILE A 8 5.82 13.28 11.40
CA ILE A 8 4.53 12.57 11.28
C ILE A 8 4.65 11.14 11.83
N LEU A 9 5.72 10.42 11.47
CA LEU A 9 5.99 9.06 11.97
C LEU A 9 6.29 9.01 13.48
N PHE A 10 6.99 10.01 14.01
CA PHE A 10 7.22 10.16 15.45
C PHE A 10 5.91 10.42 16.20
N ARG A 11 5.03 11.26 15.64
CA ARG A 11 3.67 11.47 16.17
C ARG A 11 2.83 10.19 16.19
N PHE A 12 3.04 9.28 15.24
CA PHE A 12 2.39 7.97 15.20
C PHE A 12 2.89 7.00 16.27
N ALA A 13 4.20 6.96 16.53
CA ALA A 13 4.78 6.10 17.55
C ALA A 13 4.31 6.45 18.98
N CYS A 14 3.92 7.70 19.21
CA CYS A 14 3.52 8.20 20.53
C CYS A 14 2.00 8.18 20.80
N ALA A 15 1.15 7.78 19.85
CA ALA A 15 -0.30 7.77 20.05
C ALA A 15 -0.77 6.40 20.57
N GLU A 16 -0.50 6.13 21.85
CA GLU A 16 -1.13 5.04 22.61
C GLU A 16 -2.38 5.56 23.35
N GLU A 17 -3.41 4.71 23.33
CA GLU A 17 -4.68 4.73 24.08
C GLU A 17 -5.88 5.60 23.59
N SER A 18 -6.93 4.85 23.21
CA SER A 18 -8.36 5.18 23.32
C SER A 18 -9.05 6.07 22.28
N CYS A 19 -9.13 5.56 21.03
CA CYS A 19 -10.26 5.70 20.07
C CYS A 19 -9.91 4.92 18.78
N GLU A 20 -9.63 3.61 18.90
CA GLU A 20 -8.83 2.85 17.92
C GLU A 20 -9.23 3.02 16.45
N ARG A 21 -10.54 2.95 16.12
CA ARG A 21 -11.00 3.01 14.71
C ARG A 21 -10.93 4.40 14.08
N ILE A 22 -11.34 5.44 14.80
CA ILE A 22 -11.32 6.82 14.28
C ILE A 22 -9.88 7.30 14.15
N ILE A 23 -9.04 6.96 15.13
CA ILE A 23 -7.59 7.24 15.08
C ILE A 23 -6.94 6.48 13.92
N THR A 24 -7.29 5.20 13.71
CA THR A 24 -6.76 4.41 12.57
C THR A 24 -7.16 5.01 11.21
N LEU A 25 -8.40 5.45 11.05
CA LEU A 25 -8.86 6.07 9.80
C LEU A 25 -8.13 7.40 9.55
N GLY A 26 -8.06 8.27 10.56
CA GLY A 26 -7.29 9.52 10.47
C GLY A 26 -5.80 9.28 10.23
N ALA A 27 -5.24 8.21 10.82
CA ALA A 27 -3.86 7.79 10.61
C ALA A 27 -3.59 7.39 9.15
N ALA A 28 -4.45 6.52 8.60
CA ALA A 28 -4.33 6.07 7.22
C ALA A 28 -4.49 7.24 6.23
N GLU A 29 -5.39 8.18 6.50
CA GLU A 29 -5.55 9.39 5.69
C GLU A 29 -4.30 10.28 5.73
N LEU A 30 -3.75 10.55 6.91
CA LEU A 30 -2.54 11.36 7.07
C LEU A 30 -1.33 10.74 6.37
N ILE A 31 -1.14 9.41 6.49
CA ILE A 31 -0.06 8.71 5.79
C ILE A 31 -0.21 8.88 4.28
N GLN A 32 -1.42 8.73 3.75
CA GLN A 32 -1.67 8.89 2.32
C GLN A 32 -1.49 10.33 1.84
N VAL A 33 -1.87 11.33 2.63
CA VAL A 33 -1.58 12.74 2.33
C VAL A 33 -0.07 12.95 2.24
N ALA A 34 0.70 12.50 3.23
CA ALA A 34 2.15 12.63 3.22
C ALA A 34 2.79 11.91 2.01
N MET A 35 2.31 10.70 1.67
CA MET A 35 2.76 9.98 0.48
C MET A 35 2.44 10.73 -0.82
N ARG A 36 1.31 11.44 -0.91
CA ARG A 36 0.95 12.26 -2.08
C ARG A 36 1.75 13.57 -2.16
N GLU A 37 2.07 14.20 -1.04
CA GLU A 37 2.89 15.42 -1.01
C GLU A 37 4.36 15.13 -1.31
N HIS A 38 4.83 13.92 -0.99
CA HIS A 38 6.23 13.50 -1.14
C HIS A 38 6.39 12.32 -2.11
N LEU A 39 5.76 12.41 -3.27
CA LEU A 39 5.78 11.36 -4.30
C LEU A 39 7.18 10.99 -4.79
N SER A 40 8.16 11.89 -4.72
CA SER A 40 9.53 11.63 -5.19
C SER A 40 10.44 10.96 -4.14
N ASP A 41 10.04 10.90 -2.88
CA ASP A 41 10.84 10.31 -1.81
C ASP A 41 10.54 8.82 -1.66
N ALA A 42 11.33 7.97 -2.33
CA ALA A 42 11.17 6.52 -2.32
C ALA A 42 11.20 5.92 -0.90
N THR A 43 12.00 6.48 0.02
CA THR A 43 12.08 5.98 1.40
C THR A 43 10.79 6.27 2.16
N LEU A 44 10.24 7.46 1.98
CA LEU A 44 8.94 7.83 2.54
C LEU A 44 7.83 6.96 1.96
N GLN A 45 7.84 6.69 0.65
CA GLN A 45 6.85 5.82 0.02
C GLN A 45 6.88 4.39 0.61
N VAL A 46 8.07 3.78 0.73
CA VAL A 46 8.22 2.44 1.33
C VAL A 46 7.74 2.43 2.78
N THR A 47 8.14 3.44 3.57
CA THR A 47 7.76 3.53 4.98
C THR A 47 6.25 3.75 5.16
N GLY A 48 5.65 4.60 4.32
CA GLY A 48 4.20 4.82 4.30
C GLY A 48 3.43 3.55 3.95
N CYS A 49 3.91 2.76 2.98
CA CYS A 49 3.31 1.47 2.66
C CYS A 49 3.40 0.46 3.79
N HIS A 50 4.53 0.38 4.50
CA HIS A 50 4.65 -0.47 5.69
C HIS A 50 3.63 -0.08 6.76
N ALA A 51 3.45 1.21 6.99
CA ALA A 51 2.47 1.71 7.96
C ALA A 51 1.04 1.36 7.54
N LEU A 52 0.67 1.58 6.26
CA LEU A 52 -0.65 1.22 5.73
C LEU A 52 -0.92 -0.28 5.79
N LEU A 53 0.09 -1.12 5.49
CA LEU A 53 -0.04 -2.57 5.60
C LEU A 53 -0.30 -3.00 7.06
N ARG A 54 0.43 -2.40 8.01
CA ARG A 54 0.23 -2.70 9.43
C ARG A 54 -1.17 -2.29 9.90
N LEU A 55 -1.63 -1.10 9.50
CA LEU A 55 -2.97 -0.61 9.83
C LEU A 55 -4.07 -1.49 9.21
N SER A 56 -3.89 -1.97 7.98
CA SER A 56 -4.88 -2.84 7.32
C SER A 56 -4.98 -4.21 7.99
N VAL A 57 -3.84 -4.78 8.45
CA VAL A 57 -3.81 -6.04 9.20
C VAL A 57 -4.45 -5.88 10.58
N GLN A 58 -4.18 -4.77 11.28
CA GLN A 58 -4.75 -4.52 12.61
C GLN A 58 -6.25 -4.19 12.54
N ASN A 59 -6.73 -3.63 11.42
CA ASN A 59 -8.12 -3.19 11.25
C ASN A 59 -8.76 -3.83 10.00
N PRO A 60 -9.04 -5.14 10.05
CA PRO A 60 -9.43 -5.89 8.86
C PRO A 60 -10.79 -5.46 8.26
N HIS A 61 -11.65 -4.76 9.01
CA HIS A 61 -12.95 -4.32 8.51
C HIS A 61 -12.94 -2.91 7.88
N SER A 62 -11.77 -2.28 7.74
CA SER A 62 -11.68 -0.91 7.26
C SER A 62 -11.51 -0.83 5.74
N SER A 63 -12.63 -0.95 5.01
CA SER A 63 -12.66 -0.80 3.55
C SER A 63 -12.17 0.56 3.05
N CYS A 64 -12.23 1.60 3.90
CA CYS A 64 -11.74 2.95 3.58
C CYS A 64 -10.22 2.98 3.39
N ILE A 65 -9.47 2.22 4.20
CA ILE A 65 -8.00 2.11 4.08
C ILE A 65 -7.63 1.48 2.73
N THR A 66 -8.34 0.41 2.37
CA THR A 66 -8.18 -0.27 1.08
C THR A 66 -8.51 0.65 -0.09
N GLY A 67 -9.62 1.38 -0.03
CA GLY A 67 -10.12 2.25 -1.09
C GLY A 67 -9.12 3.34 -1.50
N LEU A 68 -8.77 4.20 -0.56
CA LEU A 68 -7.85 5.32 -0.82
C LEU A 68 -6.40 4.83 -0.99
N GLY A 69 -6.02 3.78 -0.25
CA GLY A 69 -4.68 3.21 -0.28
C GLY A 69 -4.32 2.64 -1.65
N THR A 70 -5.26 1.98 -2.33
CA THR A 70 -5.03 1.36 -3.64
C THR A 70 -4.62 2.39 -4.71
N ILE A 71 -5.31 3.54 -4.76
CA ILE A 71 -4.99 4.62 -5.71
C ILE A 71 -3.60 5.19 -5.44
N THR A 72 -3.29 5.42 -4.16
CA THR A 72 -2.02 5.97 -3.71
C THR A 72 -0.87 5.04 -4.09
N VAL A 73 -1.02 3.73 -3.85
CA VAL A 73 -0.02 2.70 -4.19
C VAL A 73 0.18 2.59 -5.69
N ASN A 74 -0.90 2.56 -6.49
CA ASN A 74 -0.76 2.49 -7.94
C ASN A 74 0.01 3.69 -8.51
N THR A 75 -0.26 4.89 -7.99
CA THR A 75 0.43 6.12 -8.40
C THR A 75 1.92 6.08 -8.01
N MET A 76 2.20 5.69 -6.77
CA MET A 76 3.55 5.54 -6.25
C MET A 76 4.35 4.53 -7.09
N MET A 77 3.78 3.36 -7.41
CA MET A 77 4.46 2.33 -8.18
C MET A 77 4.78 2.80 -9.60
N LYS A 78 3.89 3.58 -10.22
CA LYS A 78 4.15 4.18 -11.54
C LYS A 78 5.26 5.22 -11.50
N MET A 79 5.31 6.05 -10.46
CA MET A 79 6.37 7.06 -10.29
C MET A 79 7.75 6.45 -10.02
N HIS A 80 7.80 5.33 -9.30
CA HIS A 80 9.03 4.64 -8.91
C HIS A 80 9.19 3.30 -9.65
N CYS A 81 8.85 3.27 -10.93
CA CYS A 81 8.87 2.03 -11.73
C CYS A 81 10.24 1.34 -11.77
N GLY A 82 11.34 2.09 -11.57
CA GLY A 82 12.71 1.56 -11.51
C GLY A 82 13.19 1.09 -10.14
N ASP A 83 12.44 1.36 -9.05
CA ASP A 83 12.87 1.01 -7.69
C ASP A 83 12.30 -0.33 -7.25
N VAL A 84 13.18 -1.32 -7.09
CA VAL A 84 12.83 -2.69 -6.71
C VAL A 84 12.09 -2.77 -5.36
N ALA A 85 12.52 -1.99 -4.37
CA ALA A 85 11.94 -2.02 -3.03
C ALA A 85 10.53 -1.44 -3.04
N VAL A 86 10.35 -0.33 -3.77
CA VAL A 86 9.06 0.31 -3.95
C VAL A 86 8.08 -0.61 -4.69
N GLN A 87 8.51 -1.24 -5.80
CA GLN A 87 7.66 -2.18 -6.55
C GLN A 87 7.27 -3.40 -5.72
N CYS A 88 8.23 -4.00 -4.99
CA CYS A 88 7.97 -5.14 -4.13
C CYS A 88 6.95 -4.79 -3.04
N MET A 89 7.16 -3.65 -2.37
CA MET A 89 6.27 -3.19 -1.29
C MET A 89 4.87 -2.85 -1.81
N GLY A 90 4.78 -2.21 -2.98
CA GLY A 90 3.51 -1.92 -3.62
C GLY A 90 2.70 -3.20 -3.91
N CYS A 91 3.34 -4.23 -4.49
CA CYS A 91 2.70 -5.53 -4.70
C CYS A 91 2.22 -6.18 -3.39
N LEU A 92 3.04 -6.15 -2.33
CA LEU A 92 2.67 -6.71 -1.03
C LEU A 92 1.47 -5.98 -0.40
N LEU A 93 1.42 -4.66 -0.52
CA LEU A 93 0.31 -3.87 0.02
C LEU A 93 -1.00 -4.14 -0.74
N LEU A 94 -0.95 -4.21 -2.07
CA LEU A 94 -2.09 -4.59 -2.90
C LEU A 94 -2.59 -6.01 -2.56
N CYS A 95 -1.67 -6.94 -2.33
CA CYS A 95 -1.99 -8.29 -1.83
C CYS A 95 -2.70 -8.24 -0.47
N GLY A 96 -2.20 -7.42 0.47
CA GLY A 96 -2.79 -7.22 1.80
C GLY A 96 -4.13 -6.49 1.81
N PHE A 97 -4.49 -5.81 0.73
CA PHE A 97 -5.82 -5.20 0.54
C PHE A 97 -6.86 -6.21 0.05
N CYS A 98 -6.46 -7.35 -0.49
CA CYS A 98 -7.35 -8.35 -1.10
C CYS A 98 -7.92 -9.37 -0.09
N ARG A 99 -8.46 -8.91 1.05
CA ARG A 99 -8.85 -9.80 2.17
C ARG A 99 -10.30 -10.28 2.12
N SER A 100 -11.15 -9.63 1.36
CA SER A 100 -12.55 -10.01 1.13
C SER A 100 -12.89 -9.94 -0.37
N ALA A 101 -13.93 -10.65 -0.80
CA ALA A 101 -14.40 -10.61 -2.18
C ALA A 101 -14.69 -9.18 -2.68
N ALA A 102 -15.29 -8.35 -1.83
CA ALA A 102 -15.57 -6.95 -2.14
C ALA A 102 -14.29 -6.13 -2.37
N GLU A 103 -13.27 -6.32 -1.53
CA GLU A 103 -11.98 -5.64 -1.69
C GLU A 103 -11.21 -6.15 -2.90
N ARG A 104 -11.23 -7.47 -3.17
CA ARG A 104 -10.63 -8.05 -4.38
C ARG A 104 -11.23 -7.47 -5.64
N LYS A 105 -12.55 -7.39 -5.70
CA LYS A 105 -13.28 -6.77 -6.83
C LYS A 105 -12.92 -5.30 -6.99
N PHE A 106 -12.80 -4.55 -5.89
CA PHE A 106 -12.41 -3.15 -5.91
C PHE A 106 -10.97 -2.98 -6.44
N VAL A 107 -10.00 -3.72 -5.88
CA VAL A 107 -8.60 -3.64 -6.29
C VAL A 107 -8.44 -4.08 -7.75
N GLY A 108 -9.13 -5.15 -8.18
CA GLY A 108 -9.15 -5.60 -9.57
C GLY A 108 -9.68 -4.54 -10.54
N ALA A 109 -10.73 -3.80 -10.16
CA ALA A 109 -11.29 -2.72 -10.98
C ALA A 109 -10.46 -1.41 -10.98
N SER A 110 -9.47 -1.28 -10.10
CA SER A 110 -8.69 -0.05 -9.91
C SER A 110 -7.48 0.10 -10.85
N GLY A 111 -7.24 -0.86 -11.75
CA GLY A 111 -6.05 -0.93 -12.58
C GLY A 111 -4.79 -1.44 -11.84
N SER A 112 -4.96 -1.98 -10.63
CA SER A 112 -3.86 -2.58 -9.87
C SER A 112 -3.29 -3.84 -10.53
N ILE A 113 -4.10 -4.62 -11.26
CA ILE A 113 -3.62 -5.80 -11.99
C ILE A 113 -2.55 -5.39 -13.01
N ASP A 114 -2.83 -4.37 -13.84
CA ASP A 114 -1.87 -3.85 -14.82
C ASP A 114 -0.62 -3.30 -14.14
N THR A 115 -0.80 -2.58 -13.03
CA THR A 115 0.32 -2.00 -12.27
C THR A 115 1.24 -3.09 -11.71
N VAL A 116 0.69 -4.20 -11.20
CA VAL A 116 1.47 -5.36 -10.74
C VAL A 116 2.19 -6.05 -11.90
N LEU A 117 1.51 -6.23 -13.04
CA LEU A 117 2.12 -6.84 -14.22
C LEU A 117 3.28 -5.98 -14.77
N ASP A 118 3.11 -4.66 -14.81
CA ASP A 118 4.16 -3.74 -15.24
C ASP A 118 5.38 -3.77 -14.30
N ALA A 119 5.14 -3.82 -12.98
CA ALA A 119 6.20 -4.01 -11.99
C ALA A 119 6.97 -5.32 -12.22
N MET A 120 6.26 -6.43 -12.43
CA MET A 120 6.87 -7.73 -12.70
C MET A 120 7.65 -7.75 -14.02
N ARG A 121 7.17 -7.07 -15.07
CA ARG A 121 7.88 -6.95 -16.35
C ARG A 121 9.16 -6.11 -16.21
N ALA A 122 9.06 -4.95 -15.57
CA ALA A 122 10.19 -4.06 -15.34
C ALA A 122 11.28 -4.71 -14.49
N HIS A 123 10.89 -5.61 -13.56
CA HIS A 123 11.79 -6.29 -12.62
C HIS A 123 11.78 -7.81 -12.78
N ALA A 124 11.86 -8.30 -14.03
CA ALA A 124 11.84 -9.72 -14.34
C ALA A 124 12.93 -10.53 -13.59
N GLY A 125 14.09 -9.93 -13.35
CA GLY A 125 15.21 -10.57 -12.62
C GLY A 125 15.09 -10.49 -11.10
N SER A 126 14.14 -9.74 -10.54
CA SER A 126 14.00 -9.55 -9.10
C SER A 126 13.07 -10.59 -8.49
N LEU A 127 13.65 -11.59 -7.80
CA LEU A 127 12.89 -12.62 -7.10
C LEU A 127 11.87 -12.05 -6.10
N SER A 128 12.19 -10.93 -5.43
CA SER A 128 11.29 -10.31 -4.45
C SER A 128 10.06 -9.71 -5.13
N VAL A 129 10.23 -8.97 -6.22
CA VAL A 129 9.12 -8.39 -6.99
C VAL A 129 8.28 -9.49 -7.64
N GLN A 130 8.90 -10.53 -8.21
CA GLN A 130 8.17 -11.65 -8.79
C GLN A 130 7.31 -12.37 -7.75
N ARG A 131 7.86 -12.68 -6.58
CA ARG A 131 7.11 -13.35 -5.50
C ARG A 131 5.96 -12.49 -5.00
N ALA A 132 6.22 -11.21 -4.74
CA ALA A 132 5.19 -10.28 -4.28
C ALA A 132 4.08 -10.10 -5.32
N GLY A 133 4.46 -9.94 -6.60
CA GLY A 133 3.52 -9.81 -7.70
C GLY A 133 2.65 -11.06 -7.91
N CYS A 134 3.26 -12.25 -7.90
CA CYS A 134 2.52 -13.51 -7.96
C CYS A 134 1.54 -13.66 -6.80
N ALA A 135 1.94 -13.31 -5.57
CA ALA A 135 1.03 -13.35 -4.42
C ALA A 135 -0.16 -12.38 -4.58
N ALA A 136 0.09 -11.17 -5.07
CA ALA A 136 -0.97 -10.19 -5.34
C ALA A 136 -1.95 -10.69 -6.41
N LEU A 137 -1.43 -11.21 -7.53
CA LEU A 137 -2.25 -11.74 -8.63
C LEU A 137 -3.03 -12.99 -8.22
N GLN A 138 -2.41 -13.90 -7.46
CA GLN A 138 -3.09 -15.08 -6.92
C GLN A 138 -4.27 -14.64 -6.03
N ASN A 139 -4.04 -13.69 -5.13
CA ASN A 139 -5.13 -13.18 -4.29
C ASN A 139 -6.21 -12.49 -5.11
N LEU A 140 -5.86 -11.70 -6.13
CA LEU A 140 -6.83 -11.04 -7.01
C LEU A 140 -7.64 -12.01 -7.87
N ALA A 141 -7.07 -13.17 -8.21
CA ALA A 141 -7.71 -14.22 -8.99
C ALA A 141 -8.55 -15.18 -8.15
N LEU A 142 -8.54 -15.08 -6.81
CA LEU A 142 -9.44 -15.83 -5.95
C LEU A 142 -10.86 -15.30 -6.10
N ASP A 143 -11.65 -16.02 -6.88
CA ASP A 143 -13.11 -15.86 -6.91
C ASP A 143 -13.72 -16.57 -5.69
N ASP A 144 -14.50 -15.84 -4.90
CA ASP A 144 -15.42 -16.48 -3.95
C ASP A 144 -16.77 -16.55 -4.70
N GLU A 145 -17.09 -17.71 -5.28
CA GLU A 145 -18.44 -17.99 -5.80
C GLU A 145 -19.50 -17.91 -4.69
#